data_AF-A0A847XEB4-F1
#
_entry.id   AF-A0A847XEB4-F1
#
_cell.length_a   1.000
_cell.length_b   1.000
_cell.length_c   1.000
_cell.angle_alpha   90.00
_cell.angle_beta   90.00
_cell.angle_gamma   90.00
#
_symmetry.space_group_name_H-M   'P 1'
#
loop_
_entity.id
_entity.type
_entity.pdbx_description
1 polymer ?
#
loop_
_entity_poly.entity_id
_entity_poly.type
_entity_poly.pdbx_seq_one_letter_code
_entity_poly.pdbx_strand_id
1 'polypeptide(L)' 'MYCTLCNEKDEGGIDLLGIRMCQACFTDLSTTPVFAEKYDYYREVIKVVLKNYIYERAISNPVE' A
#
# COMPACT_ATOMS: atom_id res chain seq x y z
N MET A 1 -10.70 -10.65 -3.67
CA MET A 1 -10.66 -9.17 -3.87
C MET A 1 -9.49 -8.86 -4.79
N TYR A 2 -9.38 -7.65 -5.33
CA TYR A 2 -8.24 -7.29 -6.18
C TYR A 2 -7.16 -6.57 -5.37
N CYS A 3 -5.89 -6.85 -5.66
CA CYS A 3 -4.78 -6.12 -5.07
C CYS A 3 -4.69 -4.71 -5.65
N THR A 4 -4.58 -3.69 -4.81
CA THR A 4 -4.43 -2.29 -5.24
C THR A 4 -3.15 -2.04 -6.05
N LEU A 5 -2.10 -2.85 -5.85
CA LEU A 5 -0.80 -2.69 -6.50
C LEU A 5 -0.75 -3.31 -7.90
N CYS A 6 -1.03 -4.61 -8.01
CA CYS A 6 -0.92 -5.34 -9.28
C CYS A 6 -2.26 -5.57 -9.98
N ASN A 7 -3.38 -5.21 -9.35
CA ASN A 7 -4.73 -5.47 -9.85
C ASN A 7 -5.06 -6.95 -10.11
N GLU A 8 -4.25 -7.86 -9.56
CA GLU A 8 -4.52 -9.30 -9.62
C GLU A 8 -5.53 -9.72 -8.55
N LYS A 9 -6.32 -10.74 -8.87
CA LYS A 9 -7.28 -11.31 -7.93
C LYS A 9 -6.52 -12.12 -6.88
N ASP A 10 -6.72 -11.77 -5.61
CA ASP A 10 -6.18 -12.50 -4.48
C ASP A 10 -7.24 -12.72 -3.39
N GLU A 11 -7.24 -13.92 -2.84
CA GLU A 11 -8.13 -14.33 -1.75
C GLU A 11 -7.48 -14.12 -0.38
N GLY A 12 -6.14 -14.13 -0.31
CA GLY A 12 -5.37 -14.11 0.94
C GLY A 12 -4.70 -12.78 1.31
N GLY A 13 -4.99 -11.70 0.58
CA GLY A 13 -4.33 -10.41 0.81
C GLY A 13 -4.51 -9.83 2.21
N ILE A 14 -3.68 -8.84 2.52
CA ILE A 14 -3.74 -8.05 3.76
C ILE A 14 -4.33 -6.67 3.49
N ASP A 15 -5.04 -6.13 4.49
CA ASP A 15 -5.49 -4.74 4.46
C ASP A 15 -4.48 -3.88 5.22
N LEU A 16 -3.84 -2.95 4.53
CA LEU A 16 -2.80 -2.08 5.07
C LEU A 16 -3.12 -0.64 4.70
N LEU A 17 -3.22 0.25 5.71
CA LEU A 17 -3.41 1.70 5.50
C LEU A 17 -4.54 2.03 4.52
N GLY A 18 -5.66 1.30 4.58
CA GLY A 18 -6.83 1.51 3.72
C GLY A 18 -6.76 0.86 2.33
N ILE A 19 -5.66 0.17 1.98
CA ILE A 19 -5.53 -0.57 0.71
C ILE A 19 -5.49 -2.07 0.90
N ARG A 20 -5.90 -2.82 -0.13
CA ARG A 20 -5.83 -4.29 -0.19
C ARG A 20 -4.56 -4.70 -0.94
N MET A 21 -3.66 -5.42 -0.29
CA MET A 21 -2.40 -5.88 -0.90
C MET A 21 -2.29 -7.40 -0.89
N CYS A 22 -1.96 -8.02 -2.03
CA CYS A 22 -1.74 -9.45 -2.08
C CYS A 22 -0.40 -9.85 -1.45
N GLN A 23 -0.27 -11.12 -1.04
CA GLN A 23 0.95 -11.62 -0.41
C GLN A 23 2.18 -11.50 -1.32
N ALA A 24 2.03 -11.64 -2.64
CA ALA A 24 3.11 -11.50 -3.60
C ALA A 24 3.67 -10.07 -3.62
N CYS A 25 2.81 -9.06 -3.72
CA CYS A 25 3.22 -7.65 -3.67
C CYS A 25 3.84 -7.28 -2.32
N PHE A 26 3.27 -7.79 -1.21
CA PHE A 26 3.84 -7.55 0.12
C PHE A 26 5.24 -8.15 0.25
N THR A 27 5.41 -9.40 -0.18
CA THR A 27 6.70 -10.10 -0.13
C THR A 27 7.74 -9.37 -0.98
N ASP A 28 7.38 -9.02 -2.22
CA ASP A 28 8.27 -8.31 -3.13
C ASP A 28 8.68 -6.94 -2.57
N LEU A 29 7.73 -6.15 -2.03
CA LEU A 29 8.04 -4.88 -1.36
C LEU A 29 8.96 -5.07 -0.15
N SER A 30 8.69 -6.05 0.71
CA SER A 30 9.44 -6.30 1.95
C SER A 30 10.87 -6.82 1.72
N THR A 31 11.11 -7.41 0.56
CA THR A 31 12.40 -8.03 0.19
C THR A 31 13.18 -7.22 -0.85
N THR A 32 12.57 -6.19 -1.45
CA THR A 32 13.25 -5.32 -2.43
C THR A 32 14.38 -4.54 -1.74
N PRO A 33 15.64 -4.66 -2.21
CA PRO A 33 16.75 -3.91 -1.64
C PRO A 33 16.60 -2.40 -1.88
N VAL A 34 17.07 -1.59 -0.92
CA VAL A 34 17.01 -0.11 -0.98
C VAL A 34 17.71 0.52 -2.18
N PHE A 35 18.64 -0.20 -2.80
CA PHE A 35 19.39 0.25 -3.98
C PHE A 35 18.77 -0.22 -5.31
N ALA A 36 17.70 -1.01 -5.27
CA ALA A 36 17.02 -1.45 -6.49
C ALA A 36 16.13 -0.32 -7.03
N GLU A 37 16.08 -0.14 -8.35
CA GLU A 37 15.19 0.84 -9.00
C GLU A 37 13.72 0.65 -8.59
N LYS A 38 13.30 -0.61 -8.42
CA LYS A 38 11.94 -0.97 -7.97
C LYS A 38 11.63 -0.45 -6.55
N TYR A 39 12.65 -0.19 -5.74
CA TYR A 39 12.46 0.38 -4.40
C TYR A 39 11.88 1.80 -4.48
N ASP A 40 12.31 2.60 -5.47
CA ASP A 40 11.78 3.96 -5.66
C ASP A 40 10.29 3.93 -6.02
N TYR A 41 9.88 2.97 -6.86
CA TYR A 41 8.47 2.73 -7.13
C TYR A 41 7.68 2.43 -5.84
N TYR A 42 8.17 1.50 -5.01
CA TYR A 42 7.48 1.17 -3.75
C TYR A 42 7.47 2.31 -2.75
N ARG A 43 8.53 3.11 -2.69
CA ARG A 43 8.59 4.32 -1.87
C ARG A 43 7.49 5.31 -2.26
N GLU A 44 7.29 5.56 -3.54
CA GLU A 44 6.23 6.47 -4.01
C GLU A 44 4.83 5.91 -3.74
N VAL A 45 4.63 4.59 -3.92
CA VAL A 45 3.36 3.94 -3.56
C VAL A 45 3.05 4.15 -2.07
N ILE A 46 3.97 3.84 -1.16
CA ILE A 46 3.74 3.95 0.28
C ILE A 46 3.46 5.39 0.70
N LYS A 47 4.12 6.38 0.08
CA LYS A 47 3.80 7.81 0.32
C LYS A 47 2.36 8.14 -0.05
N VAL A 48 1.89 7.70 -1.21
CA VAL A 48 0.51 7.94 -1.66
C VAL A 48 -0.48 7.25 -0.73
N VAL A 49 -0.24 5.99 -0.39
CA VAL A 49 -1.09 5.21 0.52
C VAL A 49 -1.19 5.89 1.89
N LEU A 50 -0.06 6.29 2.47
CA LEU A 50 -0.05 6.97 3.77
C LEU A 50 -0.78 8.32 3.73
N LYS A 51 -0.57 9.11 2.66
CA LYS A 51 -1.26 10.39 2.47
C LYS A 51 -2.77 10.19 2.41
N ASN A 52 -3.24 9.20 1.65
CA ASN A 52 -4.66 8.90 1.53
C ASN A 52 -5.25 8.43 2.87
N TYR A 53 -4.56 7.53 3.56
CA TYR A 53 -4.98 7.05 4.87
C TYR A 53 -5.12 8.18 5.90
N ILE A 54 -4.13 9.10 5.95
CA ILE A 54 -4.19 10.27 6.83
C ILE A 54 -5.36 11.18 6.45
N TYR A 55 -5.57 11.42 5.15
CA TYR A 55 -6.66 12.26 4.66
C TYR A 55 -8.04 11.68 5.03
N GLU A 56 -8.26 10.39 4.80
CA GLU A 56 -9.50 9.68 5.19
C GLU A 56 -9.73 9.73 6.71
N ARG A 57 -8.67 9.55 7.51
CA ARG A 57 -8.71 9.69 8.97
C ARG A 57 -9.03 11.11 9.42
N ALA A 58 -8.49 12.13 8.75
CA ALA A 58 -8.73 13.53 9.07
C ALA A 58 -10.17 13.98 8.74
N ILE A 59 -10.76 13.45 7.66
CA ILE A 59 -12.17 13.68 7.35
C ILE A 59 -13.09 12.98 8.35
N SER A 60 -12.75 11.75 8.75
CA SER A 60 -13.59 10.95 9.65
C SER A 60 -13.54 11.41 11.11
N ASN A 61 -12.47 12.09 11.52
CA ASN A 61 -12.35 12.77 12.80
C ASN A 61 -12.01 14.25 12.56
N PRO A 62 -13.00 15.10 12.19
CA PRO A 62 -12.75 16.54 12.19
C PRO A 62 -12.43 16.93 13.62
N VAL A 63 -11.20 17.40 13.85
CA VAL A 63 -10.81 17.95 15.15
C VAL A 63 -11.69 19.18 15.37
N GLU A 64 -12.55 19.12 16.41
CA GLU A 64 -13.30 20.27 16.91
C GLU A 64 -12.37 21.39 17.40
#